data_AF-A0A428WPV7-F1
#
_entry.id   AF-A0A428WPV7-F1
#
_cell.length_a   1.000
_cell.length_b   1.000
_cell.length_c   1.000
_cell.angle_alpha   90.00
_cell.angle_beta   90.00
_cell.angle_gamma   90.00
#
_symmetry.space_group_name_H-M   'P 1'
#
loop_
_entity.id
_entity.type
_entity.pdbx_description
1 polymer ?
#
loop_
_entity_poly.entity_id
_entity_poly.type
_entity_poly.pdbx_seq_one_letter_code
_entity_poly.pdbx_strand_id
1 'polypeptide(L)'
;MREAVVRTETRPGRLLPVRPRGWWFDLLLLAGFVALTVALAQGHLLTVDERVADWADDHRPTPLYVLLRVLNYLGQGGQVLMPIAIVLAGLVAWRRRSVRPLLVFAAIFALTYVTIGPLKVWLDRAAPAFEGPDRLVLFNDYASGLKAMSYPSGHVANALVWYGVIAVLLNALLRSLDRPPLTARRYAALRVLPPAIVFCTTTWLAYHWITDSVAGLLLGLVLTRLLARIPWDAIPLPRLPRGLDRPAGL
;
A
#
# COMPACT_ATOMS: atom_id res chain seq x y z
N MET A 1 -30.63 3.37 -34.17
CA MET A 1 -30.91 3.65 -32.74
C MET A 1 -29.56 3.90 -32.07
N ARG A 2 -29.25 5.15 -31.69
CA ARG A 2 -27.94 5.50 -31.11
C ARG A 2 -27.99 5.24 -29.60
N GLU A 3 -27.17 4.31 -29.11
CA GLU A 3 -27.00 4.09 -27.67
C GLU A 3 -26.39 5.34 -27.03
N ALA A 4 -27.15 5.95 -26.12
CA ALA A 4 -26.66 7.04 -25.30
C ALA A 4 -25.59 6.50 -24.35
N VAL A 5 -24.33 6.83 -24.63
CA VAL A 5 -23.24 6.70 -23.67
C VAL A 5 -23.59 7.59 -22.48
N VAL A 6 -24.09 6.99 -21.40
CA VAL A 6 -24.25 7.66 -20.11
C VAL A 6 -22.86 8.01 -19.61
N ARG A 7 -22.36 9.18 -20.04
CA ARG A 7 -21.22 9.82 -19.38
C ARG A 7 -21.68 10.13 -17.98
N THR A 8 -21.18 9.36 -17.01
CA THR A 8 -21.35 9.70 -15.61
C THR A 8 -20.57 11.00 -15.41
N GLU A 9 -21.26 12.13 -15.42
CA GLU A 9 -20.64 13.43 -15.16
C GLU A 9 -20.09 13.42 -13.72
N THR A 10 -18.78 13.24 -13.60
CA THR A 10 -18.06 13.47 -12.35
C THR A 10 -18.06 14.95 -12.07
N ARG A 11 -19.01 15.42 -11.25
CA ARG A 11 -19.04 16.80 -10.77
C ARG A 11 -17.74 17.12 -10.01
N PRO A 12 -17.12 18.29 -10.22
CA PRO A 12 -15.96 18.73 -9.45
C PRO A 12 -16.24 18.61 -7.94
N GLY A 13 -15.32 17.99 -7.21
CA GLY A 13 -15.42 17.83 -5.75
C GLY A 13 -16.21 16.61 -5.25
N ARG A 14 -16.86 15.82 -6.12
CA ARG A 14 -17.54 14.60 -5.68
C ARG A 14 -16.60 13.39 -5.67
N LEU A 15 -16.39 12.80 -4.50
CA LEU A 15 -15.62 11.56 -4.34
C LEU A 15 -16.22 10.39 -5.14
N LEU A 16 -15.35 9.56 -5.71
CA LEU A 16 -15.72 8.33 -6.40
C LEU A 16 -16.21 7.27 -5.39
N PRO A 17 -17.22 6.46 -5.76
CA PRO A 17 -17.65 5.36 -4.92
C PRO A 17 -16.58 4.26 -4.89
N VAL A 18 -16.24 3.80 -3.69
CA VAL A 18 -15.43 2.60 -3.48
C VAL A 18 -16.31 1.42 -3.06
N ARG A 19 -15.78 0.20 -3.11
CA ARG A 19 -16.43 -1.02 -2.60
C ARG A 19 -15.64 -1.58 -1.42
N PRO A 20 -16.26 -1.88 -0.27
CA PRO A 20 -17.64 -1.54 0.12
C PRO A 20 -17.92 -0.02 0.10
N ARG A 21 -19.17 0.36 -0.17
CA ARG A 21 -19.60 1.76 -0.27
C ARG A 21 -19.67 2.43 1.10
N GLY A 22 -19.43 3.74 1.14
CA GLY A 22 -19.48 4.54 2.37
C GLY A 22 -18.15 4.56 3.12
N TRP A 23 -18.16 5.20 4.29
CA TRP A 23 -16.99 5.40 5.16
C TRP A 23 -16.94 4.40 6.33
N TRP A 24 -18.04 3.71 6.62
CA TRP A 24 -18.14 2.77 7.74
C TRP A 24 -17.04 1.69 7.70
N PHE A 25 -16.68 1.20 6.50
CA PHE A 25 -15.67 0.17 6.36
C PHE A 25 -14.27 0.72 6.65
N ASP A 26 -13.97 1.97 6.27
CA ASP A 26 -12.71 2.63 6.59
C ASP A 26 -12.60 2.89 8.10
N LEU A 27 -13.71 3.30 8.72
CA LEU A 27 -13.80 3.45 10.17
C LEU A 27 -13.62 2.11 10.89
N LEU A 28 -14.20 1.03 10.36
CA LEU A 28 -14.01 -0.32 10.90
C LEU A 28 -12.55 -0.78 10.79
N LEU A 29 -11.90 -0.55 9.65
CA LEU A 29 -10.48 -0.86 9.46
C LEU A 29 -9.59 -0.06 10.41
N LEU A 30 -9.86 1.24 10.57
CA LEU A 30 -9.16 2.10 11.53
C LEU A 30 -9.39 1.67 12.98
N ALA A 31 -10.63 1.35 13.34
CA ALA A 31 -10.97 0.84 14.67
C ALA A 31 -10.23 -0.48 14.94
N GLY A 32 -10.18 -1.39 13.96
CA GLY A 32 -9.40 -2.63 14.06
C GLY A 32 -7.90 -2.37 14.23
N PHE A 33 -7.34 -1.41 13.50
CA PHE A 33 -5.94 -1.02 13.64
C PHE A 33 -5.65 -0.46 15.04
N VAL A 34 -6.49 0.46 15.53
CA VAL A 34 -6.35 1.03 16.88
C VAL A 34 -6.51 -0.05 17.95
N ALA A 35 -7.53 -0.90 17.86
CA ALA A 35 -7.76 -1.98 18.81
C ALA A 35 -6.58 -2.97 18.86
N LEU A 36 -6.03 -3.35 17.70
CA LEU A 36 -4.83 -4.18 17.62
C LEU A 36 -3.62 -3.50 18.27
N THR A 37 -3.44 -2.20 18.01
CA THR A 37 -2.33 -1.42 18.57
C THR A 37 -2.42 -1.33 20.09
N VAL A 38 -3.62 -1.04 20.62
CA VAL A 38 -3.87 -0.98 22.08
C VAL A 38 -3.68 -2.36 22.71
N ALA A 39 -4.19 -3.42 22.09
CA ALA A 39 -4.01 -4.78 22.58
C ALA A 39 -2.52 -5.15 22.70
N LEU A 40 -1.73 -4.85 21.66
CA LEU A 40 -0.28 -5.06 21.68
C LEU A 40 0.43 -4.21 22.74
N ALA A 41 0.06 -2.94 22.89
CA ALA A 41 0.61 -2.06 23.92
C ALA A 41 0.33 -2.58 25.35
N GLN A 42 -0.74 -3.35 25.53
CA GLN A 42 -1.11 -4.00 26.78
C GLN A 42 -0.51 -5.41 26.95
N GLY A 43 0.34 -5.84 26.01
CA GLY A 43 0.99 -7.16 26.05
C GLY A 43 0.12 -8.32 25.56
N HIS A 44 -1.06 -8.06 25.00
CA HIS A 44 -1.86 -9.09 24.35
C HIS A 44 -1.26 -9.47 23.00
N LEU A 45 -1.55 -10.70 22.54
CA LEU A 45 -1.12 -11.25 21.25
C LEU A 45 0.40 -11.47 21.09
N LEU A 46 1.24 -11.05 22.04
CA LEU A 46 2.71 -11.23 21.95
C LEU A 46 3.10 -12.71 21.83
N THR A 47 2.44 -13.61 22.56
CA THR A 47 2.67 -15.06 22.46
C THR A 47 2.28 -15.62 21.08
N VAL A 48 1.30 -15.01 20.39
CA VAL A 48 0.95 -15.43 19.02
C VAL A 48 2.06 -15.01 18.05
N ASP A 49 2.55 -13.78 18.18
CA ASP A 49 3.67 -13.28 17.38
C ASP A 49 4.92 -14.15 17.57
N GLU A 50 5.27 -14.48 18.81
CA GLU A 50 6.40 -15.34 19.14
C GLU A 50 6.26 -16.73 18.52
N ARG A 51 5.14 -17.42 18.77
CA ARG A 51 4.91 -18.78 18.24
C ARG A 51 4.95 -18.85 16.72
N VAL A 52 4.45 -17.81 16.04
CA VAL A 52 4.51 -17.75 14.57
C VAL A 52 5.95 -17.52 14.09
N ALA A 53 6.71 -16.67 14.78
CA ALA A 53 8.11 -16.43 14.45
C ALA A 53 8.97 -17.68 14.69
N ASP A 54 8.80 -18.37 15.81
CA ASP A 54 9.51 -19.61 16.15
C ASP A 54 9.20 -20.70 15.14
N TRP A 55 7.91 -20.91 14.83
CA TRP A 55 7.50 -21.86 13.80
C TRP A 55 8.13 -21.55 12.45
N ALA A 56 8.21 -20.27 12.07
CA ALA A 56 8.80 -19.87 10.80
C ALA A 56 10.32 -20.09 10.77
N ASP A 57 11.01 -19.98 11.91
CA ASP A 57 12.45 -20.23 12.02
C ASP A 57 12.76 -21.73 11.93
N ASP A 58 11.97 -22.57 12.62
CA ASP A 58 12.06 -24.03 12.57
C ASP A 58 11.84 -24.60 11.15
N HIS A 59 11.09 -23.88 10.31
CA HIS A 59 10.69 -24.33 8.97
C HIS A 59 11.40 -23.58 7.84
N ARG A 60 12.67 -23.17 8.02
CA ARG A 60 13.42 -22.30 7.09
C ARG A 60 14.56 -23.01 6.31
N PRO A 61 14.27 -23.94 5.37
CA PRO A 61 15.31 -24.49 4.52
C PRO A 61 15.86 -23.43 3.55
N THR A 62 17.18 -23.44 3.32
CA THR A 62 17.90 -22.42 2.54
C THR A 62 17.28 -22.08 1.17
N PRO A 63 16.86 -23.06 0.33
CA PRO A 63 16.26 -22.73 -0.97
C PRO A 63 14.96 -21.94 -0.84
N LEU A 64 14.11 -22.28 0.14
CA LEU A 64 12.87 -21.58 0.40
C LEU A 64 13.13 -20.18 0.94
N TYR A 65 14.13 -20.03 1.82
CA TYR A 65 14.55 -18.72 2.32
C TYR A 65 14.97 -17.76 1.21
N VAL A 66 15.79 -18.22 0.26
CA VAL A 66 16.22 -17.40 -0.88
C VAL A 66 15.03 -17.00 -1.75
N LEU A 67 14.14 -17.95 -2.09
CA LEU A 67 12.95 -17.69 -2.88
C LEU A 67 12.04 -16.65 -2.21
N LEU A 68 11.74 -16.83 -0.92
CA LEU A 68 10.86 -15.93 -0.19
C LEU A 68 11.47 -14.53 -0.04
N ARG A 69 12.80 -14.40 0.08
CA ARG A 69 13.47 -13.09 0.04
C ARG A 69 13.26 -12.38 -1.28
N VAL A 70 13.38 -13.09 -2.40
CA VAL A 70 13.12 -12.52 -3.73
C VAL A 70 11.66 -12.08 -3.84
N LEU A 71 10.72 -12.92 -3.40
CA LEU A 71 9.29 -12.58 -3.43
C LEU A 71 8.94 -11.41 -2.49
N ASN A 72 9.67 -11.25 -1.38
CA ASN A 72 9.44 -10.15 -0.45
C ASN A 72 9.74 -8.77 -1.07
N TYR A 73 10.57 -8.68 -2.12
CA TYR A 73 10.79 -7.43 -2.86
C TYR A 73 9.53 -6.86 -3.50
N LEU A 74 8.47 -7.68 -3.67
CA LEU A 74 7.15 -7.18 -4.08
C LEU A 74 6.58 -6.18 -3.05
N GLY A 75 7.04 -6.17 -1.81
CA GLY A 75 6.65 -5.20 -0.78
C GLY A 75 7.57 -3.99 -0.69
N GLN A 76 8.64 -3.93 -1.48
CA GLN A 76 9.71 -2.96 -1.29
C GLN A 76 9.35 -1.61 -1.93
N GLY A 77 8.83 -0.71 -1.10
CA GLY A 77 8.35 0.61 -1.52
C GLY A 77 9.41 1.44 -2.27
N GLY A 78 10.43 1.92 -1.55
CA GLY A 78 11.41 2.86 -2.11
C GLY A 78 12.29 2.31 -3.23
N GLN A 79 12.67 1.03 -3.18
CA GLN A 79 13.61 0.44 -4.13
C GLN A 79 12.94 -0.18 -5.36
N VAL A 80 11.66 -0.56 -5.29
CA VAL A 80 10.97 -1.28 -6.37
C VAL A 80 9.69 -0.57 -6.77
N LEU A 81 8.72 -0.46 -5.86
CA LEU A 81 7.37 -0.03 -6.21
C LEU A 81 7.30 1.46 -6.60
N MET A 82 7.98 2.33 -5.87
CA MET A 82 8.01 3.78 -6.15
C MET A 82 8.70 4.08 -7.49
N PRO A 83 9.90 3.52 -7.82
CA PRO A 83 10.49 3.66 -9.16
C PRO A 83 9.57 3.22 -10.29
N ILE A 84 8.88 2.07 -10.15
CA ILE A 84 7.93 1.59 -11.16
C ILE A 84 6.76 2.58 -11.30
N ALA A 85 6.18 3.02 -10.18
CA ALA A 85 5.05 3.92 -10.18
C ALA A 85 5.39 5.29 -10.79
N ILE A 86 6.55 5.87 -10.47
CA ILE A 86 6.95 7.17 -11.03
C ILE A 86 7.26 7.07 -12.53
N VAL A 87 7.85 5.98 -13.00
CA VAL A 87 8.06 5.73 -14.44
C VAL A 87 6.71 5.64 -15.15
N LEU A 88 5.77 4.84 -14.64
CA LEU A 88 4.42 4.76 -15.20
C LEU A 88 3.72 6.12 -15.21
N ALA A 89 3.77 6.85 -14.10
CA ALA A 89 3.18 8.18 -14.00
C ALA A 89 3.80 9.15 -15.02
N GLY A 90 5.12 9.15 -15.18
CA GLY A 90 5.83 9.95 -16.18
C GLY A 90 5.45 9.60 -17.62
N LEU A 91 5.36 8.32 -17.95
CA LEU A 91 4.94 7.85 -19.28
C LEU A 91 3.50 8.30 -19.59
N VAL A 92 2.56 8.12 -18.66
CA VAL A 92 1.18 8.58 -18.83
C VAL A 92 1.12 10.10 -18.94
N ALA A 93 1.86 10.80 -18.08
CA ALA A 93 1.91 12.26 -18.07
C ALA A 93 2.41 12.83 -19.41
N TRP A 94 3.45 12.22 -19.97
CA TRP A 94 3.98 12.59 -21.27
C TRP A 94 2.98 12.32 -22.40
N ARG A 95 2.44 11.10 -22.49
CA ARG A 95 1.53 10.71 -23.59
C ARG A 95 0.19 11.44 -23.56
N ARG A 96 -0.37 11.64 -22.36
CA ARG A 96 -1.69 12.28 -22.18
C ARG A 96 -1.58 13.79 -22.03
N ARG A 97 -0.37 14.34 -21.96
CA ARG A 97 -0.12 15.76 -21.66
C ARG A 97 -0.85 16.15 -20.39
N SER A 98 -0.54 15.47 -19.29
CA SER A 98 -1.28 15.64 -18.03
C SER A 98 -0.36 15.54 -16.83
N VAL A 99 -0.45 16.47 -15.87
CA VAL A 99 0.26 16.35 -14.58
C VAL A 99 -0.44 15.43 -13.59
N ARG A 100 -1.71 15.07 -13.83
CA ARG A 100 -2.53 14.29 -12.90
C ARG A 100 -1.93 12.95 -12.48
N PRO A 101 -1.27 12.16 -13.35
CA PRO A 101 -0.62 10.92 -12.93
C PRO A 101 0.48 11.13 -11.89
N LEU A 102 1.20 12.27 -11.97
CA LEU A 102 2.20 12.65 -10.98
C LEU A 102 1.56 13.06 -9.66
N LEU A 103 0.36 13.66 -9.69
CA LEU A 103 -0.43 13.94 -8.49
C LEU A 103 -0.85 12.66 -7.76
N VAL A 104 -1.21 11.60 -8.49
CA VAL A 104 -1.51 10.28 -7.88
C VAL A 104 -0.29 9.78 -7.11
N PHE A 105 0.90 9.80 -7.73
CA PHE A 105 2.15 9.40 -7.09
C PHE A 105 2.49 10.29 -5.89
N ALA A 106 2.43 11.61 -6.03
CA ALA A 106 2.80 12.54 -4.98
C ALA A 106 1.87 12.43 -3.77
N ALA A 107 0.55 12.34 -4.02
CA ALA A 107 -0.44 12.22 -2.96
C ALA A 107 -0.26 10.93 -2.16
N ILE A 108 -0.01 9.81 -2.84
CA ILE A 108 0.15 8.54 -2.15
C ILE A 108 1.49 8.42 -1.42
N PHE A 109 2.56 8.95 -2.02
CA PHE A 109 3.85 9.08 -1.35
C PHE A 109 3.70 9.90 -0.07
N ALA A 110 3.13 11.11 -0.17
CA ALA A 110 2.89 11.97 0.97
C ALA A 110 2.03 11.27 2.03
N LEU A 111 0.92 10.64 1.63
CA LEU A 111 0.02 9.95 2.54
C LEU A 111 0.73 8.81 3.29
N THR A 112 1.51 7.97 2.61
CA THR A 112 2.29 6.91 3.27
C THR A 112 3.39 7.47 4.17
N TYR A 113 4.05 8.56 3.77
CA TYR A 113 5.11 9.20 4.53
C TYR A 113 4.59 9.80 5.84
N VAL A 114 3.48 10.55 5.80
CA VAL A 114 2.92 11.22 7.00
C VAL A 114 2.10 10.30 7.90
N THR A 115 1.86 9.05 7.50
CA THR A 115 1.12 8.07 8.31
C THR A 115 2.03 6.96 8.84
N ILE A 116 2.56 6.12 7.96
CA ILE A 116 3.33 4.93 8.34
C ILE A 116 4.67 5.32 8.97
N GLY A 117 5.34 6.34 8.43
CA GLY A 117 6.64 6.80 8.93
C GLY A 117 6.59 7.19 10.41
N PRO A 118 5.78 8.21 10.79
CA PRO A 118 5.62 8.63 12.17
C PRO A 118 5.15 7.50 13.10
N LEU A 119 4.22 6.65 12.66
CA LEU A 119 3.75 5.52 13.48
C LEU A 119 4.89 4.54 13.80
N LYS A 120 5.75 4.25 12.82
CA LYS A 120 6.93 3.40 13.06
C LYS A 120 7.88 4.01 14.08
N VAL A 121 8.16 5.32 13.98
CA VAL A 121 9.07 6.01 14.89
C VAL A 121 8.48 6.04 16.30
N TRP A 122 7.20 6.33 16.41
CA TRP A 122 6.56 6.55 17.71
C TRP A 122 6.28 5.26 18.47
N LEU A 123 5.95 4.17 17.77
CA LEU A 123 5.61 2.89 18.40
C LEU A 123 6.82 2.00 18.66
N ASP A 124 7.97 2.32 18.05
CA ASP A 124 9.31 1.77 18.32
C ASP A 124 9.34 0.27 18.63
N ARG A 125 8.67 -0.52 17.79
CA ARG A 125 8.60 -1.99 17.94
C ARG A 125 9.72 -2.62 17.14
N ALA A 126 10.59 -3.37 17.81
CA ALA A 126 11.64 -4.08 17.10
C ALA A 126 11.11 -5.26 16.28
N ALA A 127 11.83 -5.62 15.22
CA ALA A 127 11.53 -6.77 14.38
C ALA A 127 11.93 -8.08 15.07
N PRO A 128 11.38 -9.24 14.67
CA PRO A 128 11.76 -10.53 15.26
C PRO A 128 13.26 -10.82 15.20
N ALA A 129 13.93 -10.40 14.11
CA ALA A 129 15.37 -10.56 13.91
C ALA A 129 16.23 -9.54 14.71
N PHE A 130 15.63 -8.69 15.56
CA PHE A 130 16.38 -7.80 16.44
C PHE A 130 17.07 -8.61 17.55
N GLU A 131 18.34 -8.26 17.83
CA GLU A 131 19.22 -9.00 18.75
C GLU A 131 19.22 -8.40 20.17
N GLY A 132 18.57 -7.25 20.37
CA GLY A 132 18.42 -6.62 21.68
C GLY A 132 17.19 -7.10 22.46
N PRO A 133 17.04 -6.65 23.72
CA PRO A 133 15.94 -7.05 24.59
C PRO A 133 14.58 -6.50 24.12
N ASP A 134 13.51 -7.05 24.71
CA ASP A 134 12.12 -6.58 24.60
C ASP A 134 11.61 -6.41 23.17
N ARG A 135 12.13 -7.20 22.21
CA ARG A 135 11.80 -7.09 20.78
C ARG A 135 10.29 -7.22 20.46
N LEU A 136 9.51 -7.83 21.34
CA LEU A 136 8.08 -8.08 21.12
C LEU A 136 7.19 -6.88 21.44
N VAL A 137 7.59 -6.01 22.39
CA VAL A 137 6.71 -4.96 22.92
C VAL A 137 6.71 -3.73 22.04
N LEU A 138 5.59 -3.00 22.05
CA LEU A 138 5.55 -1.61 21.58
C LEU A 138 6.28 -0.71 22.58
N PHE A 139 6.78 0.42 22.11
CA PHE A 139 7.52 1.41 22.91
C PHE A 139 8.77 0.79 23.56
N ASN A 140 9.56 0.05 22.78
CA ASN A 140 10.77 -0.58 23.28
C ASN A 140 11.93 0.43 23.32
N ASP A 141 12.32 0.86 24.52
CA ASP A 141 13.41 1.82 24.75
C ASP A 141 14.80 1.37 24.24
N TYR A 142 14.97 0.07 23.99
CA TYR A 142 16.21 -0.51 23.46
C TYR A 142 16.22 -0.66 21.95
N ALA A 143 15.07 -0.47 21.29
CA ALA A 143 14.95 -0.61 19.85
C ALA A 143 15.83 0.42 19.14
N SER A 144 16.72 -0.07 18.28
CA SER A 144 17.62 0.81 17.53
C SER A 144 17.94 0.31 16.12
N GLY A 145 18.30 1.26 15.25
CA GLY A 145 18.65 1.00 13.86
C GLY A 145 17.47 0.54 12.99
N LEU A 146 17.79 -0.11 11.87
CA LEU A 146 16.79 -0.49 10.85
C LEU A 146 15.79 -1.56 11.33
N LYS A 147 16.14 -2.29 12.39
CA LYS A 147 15.30 -3.34 12.98
C LYS A 147 14.35 -2.78 14.06
N ALA A 148 14.45 -1.51 14.44
CA ALA A 148 13.59 -0.86 15.46
C ALA A 148 12.19 -0.48 14.96
N MET A 149 12.00 -0.51 13.64
CA MET A 149 10.86 0.14 12.98
C MET A 149 9.90 -0.89 12.39
N SER A 150 9.54 -1.92 13.17
CA SER A 150 8.75 -3.05 12.69
C SER A 150 7.28 -2.70 12.53
N TYR A 151 6.63 -2.19 13.59
CA TYR A 151 5.18 -1.95 13.60
C TYR A 151 4.81 -0.54 13.12
N PRO A 152 3.77 -0.40 12.26
CA PRO A 152 3.13 -1.45 11.48
C PRO A 152 3.99 -1.86 10.27
N SER A 153 3.72 -3.03 9.67
CA SER A 153 4.48 -3.53 8.53
C SER A 153 4.40 -2.59 7.32
N GLY A 154 5.55 -2.00 6.99
CA GLY A 154 5.69 -1.11 5.85
C GLY A 154 5.63 -1.88 4.53
N HIS A 155 6.11 -3.12 4.50
CA HIS A 155 6.09 -3.96 3.29
C HIS A 155 4.66 -4.27 2.85
N VAL A 156 3.80 -4.70 3.78
CA VAL A 156 2.39 -5.03 3.49
C VAL A 156 1.61 -3.78 3.08
N ALA A 157 1.77 -2.69 3.84
CA ALA A 157 1.10 -1.42 3.53
C ALA A 157 1.54 -0.87 2.17
N ASN A 158 2.84 -0.89 1.87
CA ASN A 158 3.38 -0.49 0.57
C ASN A 158 2.83 -1.35 -0.57
N ALA A 159 2.80 -2.68 -0.40
CA ALA A 159 2.26 -3.57 -1.42
C ALA A 159 0.80 -3.21 -1.75
N LEU A 160 -0.07 -3.03 -0.76
CA LEU A 160 -1.47 -2.67 -0.99
C LEU A 160 -1.61 -1.36 -1.77
N VAL A 161 -0.92 -0.35 -1.27
CA VAL A 161 -1.05 1.02 -1.73
C VAL A 161 -0.45 1.19 -3.13
N TRP A 162 0.79 0.77 -3.32
CA TRP A 162 1.50 0.98 -4.57
C TRP A 162 1.04 0.06 -5.69
N TYR A 163 0.62 -1.18 -5.43
CA TYR A 163 -0.03 -1.98 -6.48
C TYR A 163 -1.39 -1.41 -6.87
N GLY A 164 -2.11 -0.74 -5.95
CA GLY A 164 -3.29 0.04 -6.30
C GLY A 164 -2.98 1.17 -7.29
N VAL A 165 -1.92 1.94 -7.01
CA VAL A 165 -1.43 3.04 -7.86
C VAL A 165 -0.97 2.52 -9.22
N ILE A 166 -0.12 1.48 -9.22
CA ILE A 166 0.40 0.84 -10.43
C ILE A 166 -0.76 0.32 -11.28
N ALA A 167 -1.80 -0.28 -10.70
CA ALA A 167 -2.95 -0.77 -11.46
C ALA A 167 -3.72 0.36 -12.16
N VAL A 168 -3.90 1.50 -11.50
CA VAL A 168 -4.55 2.70 -12.09
C VAL A 168 -3.69 3.27 -13.21
N LEU A 169 -2.40 3.50 -12.95
CA LEU A 169 -1.46 4.07 -13.92
C LEU A 169 -1.26 3.15 -15.13
N LEU A 170 -1.19 1.84 -14.92
CA LEU A 170 -1.07 0.86 -16.00
C LEU A 170 -2.30 0.86 -16.90
N ASN A 171 -3.51 0.94 -16.35
CA ASN A 171 -4.73 1.10 -17.15
C ASN A 171 -4.74 2.41 -17.94
N ALA A 172 -4.32 3.52 -17.33
CA ALA A 172 -4.19 4.80 -18.04
C ALA A 172 -3.15 4.73 -19.16
N LEU A 173 -2.02 4.04 -18.94
CA LEU A 173 -0.99 3.81 -19.95
C LEU A 173 -1.54 2.97 -21.11
N LEU A 174 -2.21 1.85 -20.83
CA LEU A 174 -2.81 1.01 -21.87
C LEU A 174 -3.80 1.80 -22.74
N ARG A 175 -4.66 2.62 -22.12
CA ARG A 175 -5.57 3.52 -22.85
C ARG A 175 -4.82 4.54 -23.69
N SER A 176 -3.70 5.08 -23.21
CA SER A 176 -2.87 6.03 -23.95
C SER A 176 -2.15 5.40 -25.16
N LEU A 177 -2.11 4.07 -25.22
CA LEU A 177 -1.52 3.27 -26.30
C LEU A 177 -2.60 2.61 -27.18
N ASP A 178 -3.87 3.02 -27.04
CA ASP A 178 -5.03 2.42 -27.72
C ASP A 178 -5.13 0.90 -27.51
N ARG A 179 -4.69 0.42 -26.33
CA ARG A 179 -4.78 -0.97 -25.90
C ARG A 179 -5.97 -1.16 -24.95
N PRO A 180 -6.60 -2.35 -24.94
CA PRO A 180 -7.67 -2.65 -24.00
C PRO A 180 -7.16 -2.54 -22.55
N PRO A 181 -7.98 -2.02 -21.61
CA PRO A 181 -7.60 -1.99 -20.20
C PRO A 181 -7.46 -3.41 -19.64
N LEU A 182 -6.85 -3.53 -18.46
CA LEU A 182 -6.82 -4.79 -17.74
C LEU A 182 -8.23 -5.33 -17.53
N THR A 183 -8.41 -6.63 -17.77
CA THR A 183 -9.64 -7.33 -17.38
C THR A 183 -9.84 -7.24 -15.87
N ALA A 184 -11.08 -7.32 -15.40
CA ALA A 184 -11.39 -7.26 -13.97
C ALA A 184 -10.58 -8.29 -13.15
N ARG A 185 -10.38 -9.50 -13.70
CA ARG A 185 -9.56 -10.56 -13.09
C ARG A 185 -8.09 -10.16 -12.97
N ARG A 186 -7.48 -9.62 -14.02
CA ARG A 186 -6.07 -9.18 -14.01
C ARG A 186 -5.86 -8.00 -13.09
N TYR A 187 -6.79 -7.05 -13.10
CA TYR A 187 -6.79 -5.90 -12.20
C TYR A 187 -6.88 -6.32 -10.73
N ALA A 188 -7.78 -7.26 -10.40
CA ALA A 188 -7.88 -7.82 -9.05
C ALA A 188 -6.62 -8.61 -8.66
N ALA A 189 -6.11 -9.48 -9.54
CA ALA A 189 -4.91 -10.26 -9.28
C ALA A 189 -3.69 -9.37 -8.96
N LEU A 190 -3.48 -8.30 -9.73
CA LEU A 190 -2.40 -7.33 -9.50
C LEU A 190 -2.50 -6.65 -8.14
N ARG A 191 -3.72 -6.42 -7.63
CA ARG A 191 -3.97 -5.74 -6.35
C ARG A 191 -4.02 -6.66 -5.14
N VAL A 192 -4.14 -7.97 -5.33
CA VAL A 192 -4.35 -8.93 -4.23
C VAL A 192 -3.18 -9.89 -4.09
N LEU A 193 -2.65 -10.45 -5.19
CA LEU A 193 -1.60 -11.46 -5.12
C LEU A 193 -0.31 -10.92 -4.52
N PRO A 194 0.24 -9.77 -4.95
CA PRO A 194 1.49 -9.28 -4.37
C PRO A 194 1.37 -8.95 -2.87
N PRO A 195 0.34 -8.22 -2.38
CA PRO A 195 0.18 -8.02 -0.94
C PRO A 195 0.03 -9.31 -0.14
N ALA A 196 -0.69 -10.32 -0.66
CA ALA A 196 -0.83 -11.61 -0.01
C ALA A 196 0.49 -12.37 0.07
N ILE A 197 1.27 -12.38 -1.03
CA ILE A 197 2.62 -12.96 -1.05
C ILE A 197 3.51 -12.25 -0.03
N VAL A 198 3.50 -10.91 -0.02
CA VAL A 198 4.31 -10.09 0.88
C VAL A 198 3.94 -10.31 2.34
N PHE A 199 2.65 -10.41 2.65
CA PHE A 199 2.17 -10.72 4.01
C PHE A 199 2.78 -12.03 4.51
N CYS A 200 2.74 -13.08 3.69
CA CYS A 200 3.32 -14.37 4.02
C CYS A 200 4.84 -14.30 4.11
N THR A 201 5.52 -13.72 3.11
CA THR A 201 6.98 -13.71 3.04
C THR A 201 7.58 -12.89 4.17
N THR A 202 7.03 -11.72 4.47
CA THR A 202 7.62 -10.81 5.47
C THR A 202 7.51 -11.36 6.89
N THR A 203 6.40 -12.05 7.16
CA THR A 203 6.17 -12.76 8.43
C THR A 203 7.08 -13.98 8.54
N TRP A 204 7.12 -14.82 7.49
CA TRP A 204 7.94 -16.04 7.51
C TRP A 204 9.44 -15.75 7.56
N LEU A 205 9.90 -14.67 6.92
CA LEU A 205 11.30 -14.24 6.95
C LEU A 205 11.70 -13.56 8.26
N ALA A 206 10.80 -13.46 9.25
CA ALA A 206 11.05 -12.80 10.52
C ALA A 206 11.44 -11.31 10.36
N TYR A 207 10.99 -10.66 9.28
CA TYR A 207 11.15 -9.22 9.07
C TYR A 207 10.09 -8.41 9.82
N HIS A 208 8.93 -9.02 10.05
CA HIS A 208 7.80 -8.43 10.76
C HIS A 208 7.09 -9.52 11.58
N TRP A 209 6.53 -9.13 12.72
CA TRP A 209 5.60 -9.98 13.46
C TRP A 209 4.30 -10.14 12.65
N ILE A 210 3.54 -11.21 12.89
CA ILE A 210 2.27 -11.42 12.16
C ILE A 210 1.30 -10.27 12.44
N THR A 211 1.26 -9.76 13.67
CA THR A 211 0.41 -8.61 14.02
C THR A 211 0.87 -7.32 13.34
N ASP A 212 2.18 -7.10 13.12
CA ASP A 212 2.67 -5.98 12.32
C ASP A 212 2.12 -6.04 10.89
N SER A 213 2.11 -7.24 10.30
CA SER A 213 1.58 -7.51 8.96
C SER A 213 0.07 -7.27 8.88
N VAL A 214 -0.68 -7.68 9.91
CA VAL A 214 -2.13 -7.40 10.02
C VAL A 214 -2.38 -5.89 10.16
N ALA A 215 -1.61 -5.19 10.99
CA ALA A 215 -1.72 -3.74 11.15
C ALA A 215 -1.40 -3.00 9.84
N GLY A 216 -0.35 -3.44 9.12
CA GLY A 216 0.00 -2.94 7.79
C GLY A 216 -1.09 -3.19 6.75
N LEU A 217 -1.77 -4.35 6.82
CA LEU A 217 -2.93 -4.67 5.97
C LEU A 217 -4.10 -3.71 6.24
N LEU A 218 -4.48 -3.53 7.51
CA LEU A 218 -5.59 -2.66 7.91
C LEU A 218 -5.33 -1.21 7.47
N LEU A 219 -4.16 -0.66 7.82
CA LEU A 219 -3.80 0.70 7.45
C LEU A 219 -3.66 0.86 5.93
N GLY A 220 -2.98 -0.08 5.25
CA GLY A 220 -2.81 -0.07 3.80
C GLY A 220 -4.13 -0.10 3.03
N LEU A 221 -5.13 -0.84 3.52
CA LEU A 221 -6.48 -0.85 2.96
C LEU A 221 -7.18 0.52 3.12
N VAL A 222 -7.07 1.17 4.28
CA VAL A 222 -7.60 2.52 4.49
C VAL A 222 -6.97 3.49 3.48
N LEU A 223 -5.64 3.53 3.39
CA LEU A 223 -4.92 4.43 2.49
C LEU A 223 -5.29 4.19 1.01
N THR A 224 -5.36 2.92 0.61
CA THR A 224 -5.74 2.53 -0.76
C THR A 224 -7.17 2.95 -1.08
N ARG A 225 -8.08 2.84 -0.12
CA ARG A 225 -9.47 3.25 -0.30
C ARG A 225 -9.63 4.77 -0.31
N LEU A 226 -8.84 5.52 0.46
CA LEU A 226 -8.80 6.98 0.37
C LEU A 226 -8.37 7.42 -1.04
N LEU A 227 -7.30 6.83 -1.56
CA LEU A 227 -6.81 7.10 -2.91
C LEU A 227 -7.87 6.82 -3.98
N ALA A 228 -8.57 5.68 -3.86
CA ALA A 228 -9.58 5.24 -4.83
C ALA A 228 -10.84 6.13 -4.86
N ARG A 229 -11.04 6.98 -3.85
CA ARG A 229 -12.14 7.96 -3.83
C ARG A 229 -11.82 9.24 -4.59
N ILE A 230 -10.56 9.51 -4.88
CA ILE A 230 -10.17 10.79 -5.47
C ILE A 230 -10.50 10.77 -6.98
N PRO A 231 -11.33 11.70 -7.48
CA PRO A 231 -11.66 11.77 -8.90
C PRO A 231 -10.53 12.52 -9.64
N TRP A 232 -9.37 11.87 -9.82
CA TRP A 232 -8.15 12.51 -10.33
C TRP A 232 -8.36 13.36 -11.59
N ASP A 233 -9.12 12.84 -12.56
CA ASP A 233 -9.42 13.55 -13.81
C ASP A 233 -10.35 14.76 -13.64
N ALA A 234 -11.15 14.80 -12.57
CA ALA A 234 -12.04 15.92 -12.26
C ALA A 234 -11.42 16.93 -11.28
N ILE A 235 -10.18 16.73 -10.83
CA ILE A 235 -9.47 17.73 -10.02
C ILE A 235 -9.31 19.00 -10.87
N PRO A 236 -9.82 20.16 -10.42
CA PRO A 236 -9.66 21.41 -11.13
C PRO A 236 -8.18 21.82 -11.11
N LEU A 237 -7.61 22.04 -12.28
CA LEU A 237 -6.26 22.58 -12.44
C LEU A 237 -6.36 23.91 -13.16
N PRO A 238 -5.47 24.88 -12.86
CA PRO A 238 -5.32 26.06 -13.70
C PRO A 238 -4.92 25.63 -15.11
N ARG A 239 -5.12 26.51 -16.11
CA ARG A 239 -4.63 26.25 -17.46
C ARG A 239 -3.11 26.17 -17.41
N LEU A 240 -2.58 24.97 -17.65
CA LEU A 240 -1.14 24.74 -17.61
C LEU A 240 -0.57 24.88 -19.02
N PRO A 241 0.70 25.29 -19.16
CA PRO A 241 1.37 25.34 -20.45
C PRO A 241 1.23 24.02 -21.17
N ARG A 242 1.23 24.06 -22.51
CA ARG A 242 1.34 22.85 -23.34
C ARG A 242 0.18 21.85 -23.16
N GLY A 243 -0.93 22.27 -22.55
CA GLY A 243 -2.13 21.47 -22.29
C GLY A 243 -1.94 20.43 -21.20
N LEU A 244 -1.03 20.65 -20.25
CA LEU A 244 -0.70 19.74 -19.15
C LEU A 244 -1.84 19.53 -18.12
N ASP A 245 -2.96 20.23 -18.31
CA ASP A 245 -4.19 20.18 -17.53
C ASP A 245 -5.24 19.24 -18.13
N ARG A 246 -4.90 18.37 -19.09
CA ARG A 246 -5.84 17.42 -19.71
C ARG A 246 -6.13 16.18 -18.83
N PRO A 247 -7.31 15.54 -18.98
CA PRO A 247 -7.59 14.24 -18.36
C PRO A 247 -6.63 13.14 -18.83
N ALA A 248 -6.18 12.30 -17.91
CA ALA A 248 -5.23 11.21 -18.16
C ALA A 248 -5.90 9.83 -18.25
N GLY A 249 -7.20 9.71 -17.95
CA GLY A 249 -7.91 8.44 -17.91
C GLY A 249 -7.63 7.66 -16.64
N LEU A 250 -7.56 8.38 -15.51
CA LEU A 250 -7.23 7.89 -14.16
C LEU A 250 -8.49 7.45 -13.39
#